data_AF-A0A9N9MIE8-F1
#
_entry.id   AF-A0A9N9MIE8-F1
#
_cell.length_a   1.000
_cell.length_b   1.000
_cell.length_c   1.000
_cell.angle_alpha   90.00
_cell.angle_beta   90.00
_cell.angle_gamma   90.00
#
_symmetry.space_group_name_H-M   'P 1'
#
loop_
_entity.id
_entity.type
_entity.pdbx_description
1 polymer ?
#
loop_
_entity_poly.entity_id
_entity_poly.type
_entity_poly.pdbx_seq_one_letter_code
_entity_poly.pdbx_strand_id
1 'polypeptide(L)'
;MKKHHTNSYSKMFQSTLAIALLLGLAYQMVSTEKNSPGELFMRNVPMEKVEKCAEELGLIKEEVKMYLGTGNRVPVEKELCLHKCAATSVGAIKNGKMNLDYIKANFPPELENDMDKIVGCFEKIDSITVCQDMLQVQKCLKKN
;
A
#
# COMPACT_ATOMS: atom_id res chain seq x y z
N MET A 1 37.42 -46.34 -38.26
CA MET A 1 36.39 -46.07 -37.23
C MET A 1 36.94 -45.08 -36.21
N LYS A 2 36.51 -43.81 -36.25
CA LYS A 2 36.59 -42.87 -35.12
C LYS A 2 35.95 -41.53 -35.52
N LYS A 3 35.11 -41.02 -34.61
CA LYS A 3 34.57 -39.65 -34.42
C LYS A 3 33.05 -39.53 -34.58
N HIS A 4 32.37 -39.65 -33.46
CA HIS A 4 31.24 -38.78 -33.11
C HIS A 4 31.43 -38.34 -31.66
N HIS A 5 31.77 -37.08 -31.44
CA HIS A 5 31.47 -36.40 -30.19
C HIS A 5 30.43 -35.34 -30.54
N THR A 6 29.18 -35.70 -30.31
CA THR A 6 28.02 -34.83 -30.35
C THR A 6 27.87 -34.11 -29.01
N ASN A 7 27.70 -32.79 -29.12
CA ASN A 7 26.56 -32.08 -28.56
C ASN A 7 26.45 -32.05 -27.01
N SER A 8 27.11 -31.08 -26.38
CA SER A 8 26.93 -30.77 -24.96
C SER A 8 26.94 -29.26 -24.65
N TYR A 9 26.29 -28.44 -25.48
CA TYR A 9 26.18 -26.99 -25.21
C TYR A 9 24.76 -26.41 -25.33
N SER A 10 23.77 -27.13 -25.85
CA SER A 10 22.44 -26.54 -26.09
C SER A 10 21.42 -26.65 -24.94
N LYS A 11 21.69 -27.38 -23.85
CA LYS A 11 20.68 -27.60 -22.79
C LYS A 11 20.78 -26.66 -21.58
N MET A 12 21.88 -25.93 -21.42
CA MET A 12 22.07 -25.05 -20.25
C MET A 12 21.55 -23.62 -20.44
N PHE A 13 21.26 -23.18 -21.68
CA PHE A 13 20.86 -21.79 -21.95
C PHE A 13 19.35 -21.55 -22.05
N GLN A 14 18.51 -22.58 -22.09
CA GLN A 14 17.06 -22.43 -22.22
C GLN A 14 16.31 -22.31 -20.88
N SER A 15 16.93 -22.67 -19.75
CA SER A 15 16.22 -22.74 -18.46
C SER A 15 16.29 -21.45 -17.63
N THR A 16 17.27 -20.59 -17.89
CA THR A 16 17.46 -19.32 -17.16
C THR A 16 16.63 -18.15 -17.69
N LEU A 17 16.20 -18.17 -18.97
CA LEU A 17 15.35 -17.11 -19.52
C LEU A 17 13.90 -17.14 -18.99
N ALA A 18 13.38 -18.33 -18.63
CA ALA A 18 11.99 -18.46 -18.17
C ALA A 18 11.77 -17.89 -16.76
N ILE A 19 12.78 -17.95 -15.88
CA ILE A 19 12.68 -17.47 -14.50
C ILE A 19 12.71 -15.93 -14.45
N ALA A 20 13.47 -15.29 -15.36
CA ALA A 20 13.50 -13.83 -15.45
C ALA A 20 12.16 -13.22 -15.91
N LEU A 21 11.40 -13.92 -16.76
CA LEU A 21 10.08 -13.47 -17.22
C LEU A 21 8.99 -13.56 -16.12
N LEU A 22 9.09 -14.51 -15.19
CA LEU A 22 8.10 -14.64 -14.11
C LEU A 22 8.25 -13.58 -13.01
N LEU A 23 9.46 -13.06 -12.78
CA LEU A 23 9.68 -11.96 -11.84
C LEU A 23 9.38 -10.57 -12.44
N GLY A 24 9.40 -10.45 -13.77
CA GLY A 24 9.13 -9.19 -14.47
C GLY A 24 7.67 -8.72 -14.46
N LEU A 25 6.71 -9.64 -14.27
CA LEU A 25 5.27 -9.32 -14.32
C LEU A 25 4.70 -8.78 -13.01
N ALA A 26 5.39 -8.93 -11.87
CA ALA A 26 4.93 -8.33 -10.60
C ALA A 26 5.25 -6.83 -10.48
N TYR A 27 6.00 -6.26 -11.43
CA TYR A 27 6.43 -4.85 -11.38
C TYR A 27 5.47 -3.88 -12.07
N GLN A 28 4.42 -4.38 -12.73
CA GLN A 28 3.51 -3.52 -13.48
C GLN A 28 2.56 -2.76 -12.54
N MET A 29 2.85 -1.45 -12.46
CA MET A 29 1.90 -0.35 -12.31
C MET A 29 1.19 -0.23 -10.95
N VAL A 30 1.92 0.24 -9.94
CA VAL A 30 1.34 1.21 -8.99
C VAL A 30 1.70 2.59 -9.54
N SER A 31 0.87 3.09 -10.46
CA SER A 31 0.83 4.53 -10.71
C SER A 31 0.41 5.18 -9.39
N THR A 32 1.30 5.98 -8.81
CA THR A 32 0.91 6.93 -7.77
C THR A 32 0.11 8.03 -8.46
N GLU A 33 -1.17 7.76 -8.71
CA GLU A 33 -2.12 8.80 -9.08
C GLU A 33 -2.15 9.80 -7.93
N LYS A 34 -1.61 10.99 -8.19
CA LYS A 34 -1.80 12.13 -7.30
C LYS A 34 -3.30 12.32 -7.11
N ASN A 35 -3.73 12.42 -5.86
CA ASN A 35 -5.15 12.50 -5.44
C ASN A 35 -5.91 11.16 -5.44
N SER A 36 -5.23 10.02 -5.30
CA SER A 36 -5.94 8.78 -4.96
C SER A 36 -6.74 8.93 -3.67
N PRO A 37 -7.87 8.23 -3.47
CA PRO A 37 -8.66 8.35 -2.25
C PRO A 37 -7.85 8.14 -0.97
N GLY A 38 -6.92 7.17 -0.97
CA GLY A 38 -6.02 6.94 0.17
C GLY A 38 -5.06 8.10 0.46
N GLU A 39 -4.55 8.77 -0.58
CA GLU A 39 -3.72 9.95 -0.41
C GLU A 39 -4.53 11.11 0.20
N LEU A 40 -5.77 11.30 -0.26
CA LEU A 40 -6.68 12.33 0.27
C LEU A 40 -7.01 12.11 1.75
N PHE A 41 -7.29 10.86 2.16
CA PHE A 41 -7.46 10.53 3.58
C PHE A 41 -6.21 10.82 4.40
N MET A 42 -5.02 10.53 3.86
CA MET A 42 -3.76 10.78 4.55
C MET A 42 -3.41 12.26 4.66
N ARG A 43 -3.88 13.12 3.76
CA ARG A 43 -3.73 14.59 3.88
C ARG A 43 -4.47 15.18 5.08
N ASN A 44 -5.55 14.54 5.53
CA ASN A 44 -6.30 14.96 6.71
C ASN A 44 -5.66 14.52 8.03
N VAL A 45 -4.58 13.73 7.97
CA VAL A 45 -3.81 13.37 9.17
C VAL A 45 -2.78 14.47 9.46
N PRO A 46 -2.73 15.04 10.68
CA PRO A 46 -1.71 16.00 11.04
C PRO A 46 -0.30 15.43 10.85
N MET A 47 0.59 16.19 10.21
CA MET A 47 1.94 15.74 9.87
C MET A 47 2.73 15.25 11.10
N GLU A 48 2.56 15.88 12.25
CA GLU A 48 3.15 15.46 13.53
C GLU A 48 2.82 14.00 13.91
N LYS A 49 1.62 13.52 13.56
CA LYS A 49 1.19 12.15 13.83
C LYS A 49 1.84 11.17 12.87
N VAL A 50 1.94 11.56 11.59
CA VAL A 50 2.61 10.79 10.56
C VAL A 50 4.11 10.65 10.89
N GLU A 51 4.77 11.74 11.27
CA GLU A 51 6.18 11.75 11.68
C GLU A 51 6.41 10.86 12.90
N LYS A 52 5.57 10.97 13.93
CA LYS A 52 5.67 10.11 15.12
C LYS A 52 5.51 8.63 14.78
N CYS A 53 4.51 8.28 13.97
CA CYS A 53 4.30 6.90 13.53
C CYS A 53 5.46 6.37 12.68
N ALA A 54 6.06 7.22 11.85
CA ALA A 54 7.21 6.85 11.05
C ALA A 54 8.45 6.59 11.92
N GLU A 55 8.70 7.43 12.92
CA GLU A 55 9.78 7.24 13.90
C GLU A 55 9.63 5.91 14.65
N GLU A 56 8.42 5.58 15.11
CA GLU A 56 8.12 4.29 15.77
C GLU A 56 8.39 3.07 14.86
N LEU A 57 8.29 3.23 13.54
CA LEU A 57 8.55 2.20 12.54
C LEU A 57 10.00 2.17 12.05
N GLY A 58 10.87 3.02 12.62
CA GLY A 58 12.25 3.17 12.19
C GLY A 58 12.36 3.63 10.73
N LEU A 59 11.43 4.49 10.29
CA LEU A 59 11.53 5.20 9.01
C LEU A 59 12.32 6.49 9.23
N ILE A 60 13.30 6.75 8.37
CA ILE A 60 14.04 8.02 8.41
C ILE A 60 13.19 9.15 7.81
N LYS A 61 13.46 10.40 8.22
CA LYS A 61 12.68 11.58 7.83
C LYS A 61 12.58 11.75 6.30
N GLU A 62 13.63 11.34 5.59
CA GLU A 62 13.70 11.31 4.14
C GLU A 62 12.72 10.29 3.54
N GLU A 63 12.54 9.12 4.14
CA GLU A 63 11.56 8.11 3.72
C GLU A 63 10.13 8.62 3.90
N VAL A 64 9.85 9.39 4.94
CA VAL A 64 8.53 10.04 5.17
C VAL A 64 8.23 11.10 4.12
N LYS A 65 9.22 11.95 3.81
CA LYS A 65 9.08 12.95 2.73
C LYS A 65 8.92 12.28 1.36
N MET A 66 9.64 11.19 1.13
CA MET A 66 9.55 10.44 -0.12
C MET A 66 8.18 9.76 -0.27
N TYR A 67 7.64 9.22 0.82
CA TYR A 67 6.32 8.63 0.93
C TYR A 67 5.21 9.62 0.56
N LEU A 68 5.27 10.84 1.11
CA LEU A 68 4.26 11.87 0.89
C LEU A 68 4.43 12.62 -0.45
N GLY A 69 5.62 12.61 -1.06
CA GLY A 69 5.95 13.53 -2.15
C GLY A 69 6.42 12.92 -3.48
N THR A 70 6.95 11.69 -3.52
CA THR A 70 7.75 11.26 -4.69
C THR A 70 7.53 9.83 -5.20
N GLY A 71 6.66 9.04 -4.55
CA GLY A 71 6.35 7.68 -5.03
C GLY A 71 7.52 6.68 -4.96
N ASN A 72 8.62 7.03 -4.29
CA ASN A 72 9.68 6.08 -4.00
C ASN A 72 9.35 5.23 -2.76
N ARG A 73 9.59 3.93 -2.90
CA ARG A 73 8.89 2.85 -2.21
C ARG A 73 9.43 2.62 -0.80
N VAL A 74 8.72 3.15 0.19
CA VAL A 74 8.69 2.53 1.52
C VAL A 74 8.27 1.06 1.30
N PRO A 75 8.90 0.07 1.97
CA PRO A 75 8.45 -1.32 1.90
C PRO A 75 6.94 -1.39 2.19
N VAL A 76 6.18 -2.12 1.38
CA VAL A 76 4.71 -2.17 1.46
C VAL A 76 4.23 -2.46 2.88
N GLU A 77 4.93 -3.34 3.60
CA GLU A 77 4.61 -3.63 5.00
C GLU A 77 4.75 -2.40 5.92
N LYS A 78 5.84 -1.62 5.78
CA LYS A 78 6.03 -0.39 6.55
C LYS A 78 5.00 0.67 6.17
N GLU A 79 4.62 0.78 4.90
CA GLU A 79 3.53 1.65 4.44
C GLU A 79 2.20 1.28 5.11
N LEU A 80 1.84 -0.01 5.12
CA LEU A 80 0.62 -0.48 5.74
C LEU A 80 0.62 -0.22 7.26
N CYS A 81 1.76 -0.39 7.92
CA CYS A 81 1.92 -0.06 9.33
C CYS A 81 1.80 1.45 9.59
N LEU A 82 2.39 2.27 8.73
CA LEU A 82 2.31 3.73 8.83
C LEU A 82 0.86 4.19 8.70
N HIS A 83 0.13 3.68 7.71
CA HIS A 83 -1.30 3.92 7.52
C HIS A 83 -2.12 3.52 8.75
N LYS A 84 -1.91 2.32 9.29
CA LYS A 84 -2.61 1.85 10.50
C LYS A 84 -2.34 2.75 11.70
N CYS A 85 -1.07 3.09 11.94
CA CYS A 85 -0.68 3.94 13.06
C CYS A 85 -1.29 5.34 12.92
N ALA A 86 -1.14 5.97 11.76
CA ALA A 86 -1.67 7.29 11.45
C ALA A 86 -3.19 7.34 11.65
N ALA A 87 -3.93 6.41 11.04
CA ALA A 87 -5.38 6.33 11.17
C ALA A 87 -5.84 6.05 12.62
N THR A 88 -5.09 5.23 13.38
CA THR A 88 -5.37 5.00 14.80
C THR A 88 -5.12 6.27 15.63
N SER A 89 -4.04 7.01 15.34
CA SER A 89 -3.61 8.18 16.11
C SER A 89 -4.60 9.36 16.07
N VAL A 90 -5.38 9.44 14.98
CA VAL A 90 -6.44 10.44 14.81
C VAL A 90 -7.83 9.90 15.16
N GLY A 91 -7.94 8.61 15.53
CA GLY A 91 -9.19 7.97 15.92
C GLY A 91 -10.06 7.50 14.75
N ALA A 92 -9.54 7.49 13.51
CA ALA A 92 -10.20 6.89 12.36
C ALA A 92 -10.26 5.35 12.47
N ILE A 93 -9.33 4.75 13.23
CA ILE A 93 -9.42 3.38 13.71
C ILE A 93 -9.55 3.43 15.24
N LYS A 94 -10.57 2.78 15.79
CA LYS A 94 -10.83 2.71 17.23
C LYS A 94 -11.18 1.28 17.61
N ASN A 95 -10.51 0.74 18.65
CA ASN A 95 -10.69 -0.65 19.10
C ASN A 95 -10.55 -1.67 17.95
N GLY A 96 -9.61 -1.43 17.04
CA GLY A 96 -9.37 -2.29 15.89
C GLY A 96 -10.47 -2.26 14.82
N LYS A 97 -11.37 -1.27 14.81
CA LYS A 97 -12.40 -1.11 13.77
C LYS A 97 -12.38 0.30 13.17
N MET A 98 -12.88 0.42 11.94
CA MET A 98 -13.08 1.72 11.31
C MET A 98 -14.10 2.53 12.12
N ASN A 99 -13.73 3.73 12.53
CA ASN A 99 -14.61 4.66 13.22
C ASN A 99 -15.37 5.48 12.17
N LEU A 100 -16.52 4.96 11.76
CA LEU A 100 -17.30 5.53 10.66
C LEU A 100 -17.80 6.94 10.96
N ASP A 101 -18.07 7.27 12.22
CA ASP A 101 -18.48 8.62 12.63
C ASP A 101 -17.35 9.62 12.39
N TYR A 102 -16.12 9.25 12.79
CA TYR A 102 -14.94 10.06 12.50
C TYR A 102 -14.71 10.20 11.00
N ILE A 103 -14.83 9.11 10.24
CA ILE A 103 -14.59 9.09 8.80
C ILE A 103 -15.59 9.97 8.07
N LYS A 104 -16.88 9.90 8.40
CA LYS A 104 -17.92 10.77 7.82
C LYS A 104 -17.68 12.24 8.17
N ALA A 105 -17.30 12.53 9.41
CA ALA A 105 -17.05 13.90 9.87
C ALA A 105 -15.79 14.54 9.25
N ASN A 106 -14.81 13.73 8.85
CA ASN A 106 -13.53 14.17 8.28
C ASN A 106 -13.35 13.68 6.84
N PHE A 107 -14.46 13.41 6.16
CA PHE A 107 -14.45 12.86 4.81
C PHE A 107 -13.85 13.88 3.85
N PRO A 108 -12.88 13.50 2.98
CA PRO A 108 -12.32 14.43 2.01
C PRO A 108 -13.40 15.01 1.08
N PRO A 109 -13.56 16.35 0.99
CA PRO A 109 -14.57 16.97 0.13
C PRO A 109 -14.43 16.55 -1.35
N GLU A 110 -13.21 16.27 -1.80
CA GLU A 110 -12.92 15.81 -3.16
C GLU A 110 -13.56 14.46 -3.49
N LEU A 111 -13.98 13.70 -2.48
CA LEU A 111 -14.60 12.38 -2.62
C LEU A 111 -16.08 12.37 -2.21
N GLU A 112 -16.70 13.53 -1.96
CA GLU A 112 -18.05 13.62 -1.39
C GLU A 112 -19.09 12.77 -2.17
N ASN A 113 -18.98 12.72 -3.50
CA ASN A 113 -19.85 11.92 -4.36
C ASN A 113 -19.70 10.39 -4.17
N ASP A 114 -18.58 9.94 -3.61
CA ASP A 114 -18.27 8.52 -3.35
C ASP A 114 -18.34 8.17 -1.86
N MET A 115 -18.77 9.13 -1.01
CA MET A 115 -18.84 8.95 0.44
C MET A 115 -19.62 7.69 0.84
N ASP A 116 -20.86 7.54 0.38
CA ASP A 116 -21.70 6.40 0.76
C ASP A 116 -21.09 5.06 0.32
N LYS A 117 -20.42 5.03 -0.83
CA LYS A 117 -19.77 3.82 -1.34
C LYS A 117 -18.54 3.45 -0.50
N ILE A 118 -17.70 4.43 -0.19
CA ILE A 118 -16.47 4.24 0.59
C ILE A 118 -16.83 3.85 2.04
N VAL A 119 -17.77 4.57 2.66
CA VAL A 119 -18.28 4.26 4.00
C VAL A 119 -18.91 2.86 4.03
N GLY A 120 -19.78 2.54 3.07
CA GLY A 120 -20.40 1.21 2.98
C GLY A 120 -19.39 0.10 2.70
N CYS A 121 -18.22 0.41 2.14
CA CYS A 121 -17.11 -0.52 2.04
C CYS A 121 -16.40 -0.70 3.39
N PHE A 122 -16.14 0.39 4.12
CA PHE A 122 -15.51 0.36 5.44
C PHE A 122 -16.37 -0.34 6.49
N GLU A 123 -17.70 -0.24 6.41
CA GLU A 123 -18.65 -1.00 7.25
C GLU A 123 -18.44 -2.51 7.19
N LYS A 124 -17.93 -3.03 6.07
CA LYS A 124 -17.70 -4.47 5.85
C LYS A 124 -16.33 -4.94 6.34
N ILE A 125 -15.46 -4.02 6.78
CA ILE A 125 -14.14 -4.37 7.31
C ILE A 125 -14.33 -4.75 8.78
N ASP A 126 -14.11 -6.04 9.10
CA ASP A 126 -14.42 -6.57 10.43
C ASP A 126 -13.44 -6.09 11.51
N SER A 127 -12.14 -6.30 11.29
CA SER A 127 -11.10 -5.85 12.22
C SER A 127 -9.80 -5.46 11.52
N ILE A 128 -9.06 -4.56 12.17
CA ILE A 128 -7.76 -4.02 11.79
C ILE A 128 -6.86 -4.14 13.02
N THR A 129 -6.24 -5.29 13.17
CA THR A 129 -5.41 -5.65 14.33
C THR A 129 -3.93 -5.59 13.99
N VAL A 130 -3.56 -6.06 12.80
CA VAL A 130 -2.20 -6.04 12.26
C VAL A 130 -2.11 -5.10 11.06
N CYS A 131 -0.90 -4.73 10.65
CA CYS A 131 -0.70 -3.79 9.55
C CYS A 131 -1.31 -4.31 8.24
N GLN A 132 -1.19 -5.62 7.98
CA GLN A 132 -1.66 -6.29 6.77
C GLN A 132 -3.18 -6.16 6.58
N ASP A 133 -3.95 -5.96 7.65
CA ASP A 133 -5.40 -5.74 7.57
C ASP A 133 -5.74 -4.45 6.80
N MET A 134 -4.82 -3.48 6.74
CA MET A 134 -4.98 -2.25 5.95
C MET A 134 -5.09 -2.51 4.44
N LEU A 135 -4.70 -3.70 3.95
CA LEU A 135 -4.94 -4.09 2.57
C LEU A 135 -6.43 -4.10 2.23
N GLN A 136 -7.30 -4.39 3.20
CA GLN A 136 -8.75 -4.34 3.00
C GLN A 136 -9.22 -2.90 2.81
N VAL A 137 -8.67 -1.96 3.59
CA VAL A 137 -8.93 -0.52 3.47
C VAL A 137 -8.47 0.00 2.10
N GLN A 138 -7.25 -0.34 1.68
CA GLN A 138 -6.73 0.04 0.36
C GLN A 138 -7.57 -0.55 -0.78
N LYS A 139 -8.04 -1.80 -0.65
CA LYS A 139 -8.95 -2.41 -1.62
C LYS A 139 -10.30 -1.69 -1.69
N CYS A 140 -10.83 -1.21 -0.57
CA CYS A 140 -12.04 -0.40 -0.55
C CYS A 140 -11.85 0.91 -1.31
N LEU A 141 -10.73 1.61 -1.06
CA LEU A 141 -10.42 2.90 -1.65
C LEU A 141 -9.99 2.83 -3.12
N LYS A 142 -9.52 1.68 -3.62
CA LYS A 142 -9.20 1.51 -5.05
C LYS A 142 -10.41 1.14 -5.90
N LYS A 143 -11.48 0.62 -5.28
CA LYS A 143 -12.68 0.12 -5.98
C LYS A 143 -13.78 1.17 -6.14
N ASN A 144 -13.69 2.26 -5.38
CA ASN A 144 -14.67 3.33 -5.30
C ASN A 144 -13.95 4.66 -5.45
#